data_AF-A0A7W0FLF2-F1
#
_entry.id   AF-A0A7W0FLF2-F1
#
_cell.length_a   1.000
_cell.length_b   1.000
_cell.length_c   1.000
_cell.angle_alpha   90.00
_cell.angle_beta   90.00
_cell.angle_gamma   90.00
#
_symmetry.space_group_name_H-M   'P 1'
#
loop_
_entity.id
_entity.type
_entity.pdbx_description
1 polymer ?
#
loop_
_entity_poly.entity_id
_entity_poly.type
_entity_poly.pdbx_seq_one_letter_code
_entity_poly.pdbx_strand_id
1 'polypeptide(L)' 'ALLSIGKSNTEISAELTLSLSTIKFHVSNILSKLEANSRGEAVSIARRNHLIE' A
#
# COMPACT_ATOMS: atom_id res chain seq x y z
N ALA A 1 1.43 1.41 -7.22
CA ALA A 1 2.82 1.18 -7.64
C ALA A 1 3.71 0.66 -6.51
N LEU A 2 4.14 1.46 -5.51
CA LEU A 2 5.16 0.99 -4.55
C LEU A 2 4.70 -0.18 -3.65
N LEU A 3 3.46 -0.14 -3.19
CA LEU A 3 2.88 -1.20 -2.38
C LEU A 3 2.65 -2.49 -3.20
N SER A 4 2.36 -2.35 -4.50
CA SER A 4 2.08 -3.46 -5.43
C SER A 4 3.32 -4.16 -5.95
N ILE A 5 4.48 -3.50 -5.94
CA ILE A 5 5.79 -4.11 -6.22
C ILE A 5 6.46 -4.70 -4.96
N GLY A 6 5.76 -4.72 -3.82
CA GLY A 6 6.22 -5.39 -2.61
C GLY A 6 7.13 -4.59 -1.67
N LYS A 7 7.39 -3.30 -1.94
CA LYS A 7 8.25 -2.47 -1.06
C LYS A 7 7.69 -2.39 0.37
N SER A 8 8.56 -2.52 1.36
CA SER A 8 8.25 -2.32 2.78
C SER A 8 7.91 -0.85 3.08
N ASN A 9 7.24 -0.59 4.20
CA ASN A 9 6.94 0.79 4.60
C ASN A 9 8.20 1.63 4.81
N THR A 10 9.31 1.00 5.21
CA THR A 10 10.62 1.66 5.35
C THR A 10 11.16 2.07 3.99
N GLU A 11 11.15 1.19 2.99
CA GLU A 11 11.58 1.52 1.63
C GLU A 11 10.71 2.60 1.00
N ILE A 12 9.39 2.51 1.17
CA ILE A 12 8.44 3.53 0.69
C ILE A 12 8.71 4.87 1.37
N SER A 13 8.98 4.87 2.68
CA SER A 13 9.27 6.10 3.43
C SER A 13 10.55 6.78 2.94
N ALA A 14 11.60 6.00 2.67
CA ALA A 14 12.87 6.51 2.16
C ALA A 14 12.72 7.08 0.75
N GLU A 15 12.04 6.36 -0.14
CA GLU A 15 11.84 6.77 -1.53
C GLU A 15 10.96 8.02 -1.66
N LEU A 16 9.92 8.14 -0.83
CA LEU A 16 9.03 9.30 -0.85
C LEU A 16 9.53 10.45 0.03
N THR A 17 10.64 10.28 0.76
CA THR A 17 11.14 11.26 1.76
C THR A 17 10.05 11.64 2.77
N LEU A 18 9.27 10.64 3.22
CA LEU A 18 8.17 10.79 4.18
C LEU A 18 8.48 10.01 5.46
N SER A 19 7.80 10.36 6.55
CA SER A 19 7.95 9.61 7.80
C SER A 19 7.34 8.21 7.70
N LEU A 20 7.90 7.25 8.47
CA LEU A 20 7.35 5.90 8.56
C LEU A 20 5.90 5.88 9.06
N SER A 21 5.53 6.78 9.98
CA SER A 21 4.16 6.90 10.50
C SER A 21 3.18 7.39 9.43
N THR A 22 3.59 8.34 8.58
CA THR A 22 2.82 8.77 7.41
C THR A 22 2.52 7.59 6.49
N ILE A 23 3.53 6.78 6.17
CA ILE A 23 3.32 5.59 5.32
C ILE A 23 2.40 4.58 5.99
N LYS A 24 2.61 4.27 7.28
CA LYS A 24 1.72 3.36 8.03
C LYS A 24 0.26 3.83 8.01
N PHE A 25 0.03 5.13 8.18
CA PHE A 25 -1.30 5.72 8.10
C PHE A 25 -1.93 5.51 6.71
N HIS A 26 -1.19 5.78 5.64
CA HIS A 26 -1.70 5.55 4.28
C HIS A 26 -1.97 4.06 4.00
N VAL A 27 -1.09 3.15 4.42
CA VAL A 27 -1.32 1.71 4.25
C VAL A 27 -2.59 1.27 4.98
N SER A 28 -2.79 1.69 6.22
CA SER A 28 -4.00 1.39 6.99
C SER A 28 -5.26 1.87 6.26
N ASN A 29 -5.25 3.10 5.75
CA ASN A 29 -6.38 3.64 4.98
C ASN A 29 -6.63 2.88 3.68
N ILE A 30 -5.59 2.45 2.97
CA ILE A 30 -5.73 1.64 1.76
C ILE A 30 -6.39 0.30 2.09
N LEU A 31 -5.92 -0.39 3.14
CA LEU A 31 -6.51 -1.65 3.59
C LEU A 31 -7.99 -1.46 3.95
N SER A 32 -8.31 -0.42 4.73
CA SER A 32 -9.69 -0.13 5.13
C SER A 32 -10.59 0.19 3.92
N LYS A 33 -10.13 1.02 2.97
CA LYS A 33 -10.93 1.41 1.79
C LYS A 33 -11.14 0.27 0.80
N LEU A 34 -10.21 -0.68 0.74
CA LEU A 34 -10.30 -1.86 -0.11
C LEU A 34 -10.88 -3.07 0.63
N GLU A 35 -11.28 -2.91 1.90
CA GLU A 35 -11.76 -3.99 2.77
C GLU A 35 -10.81 -5.20 2.80
N ALA A 36 -9.50 -4.93 2.77
CA ALA A 36 -8.45 -5.94 2.71
C ALA A 36 -7.86 -6.21 4.10
N ASN A 37 -7.65 -7.48 4.44
CA ASN A 37 -7.04 -7.94 5.68
C ASN A 37 -5.50 -7.99 5.61
N SER A 38 -4.94 -7.91 4.40
CA SER A 38 -3.50 -7.93 4.19
C SER A 38 -3.08 -7.06 3.01
N ARG A 39 -1.79 -6.70 2.99
CA ARG A 39 -1.20 -5.97 1.86
C ARG A 39 -1.34 -6.72 0.53
N GLY A 40 -1.19 -8.05 0.55
CA GLY A 40 -1.26 -8.87 -0.65
C GLY A 40 -2.68 -8.93 -1.19
N GLU A 41 -3.65 -9.06 -0.29
CA GLU A 41 -5.07 -8.99 -0.62
C GLU A 41 -5.44 -7.62 -1.21
N ALA A 42 -4.98 -6.52 -0.62
CA ALA A 42 -5.22 -5.18 -1.14
C ALA A 42 -4.67 -5.01 -2.57
N VAL A 43 -3.47 -5.52 -2.85
CA VAL A 43 -2.88 -5.50 -4.20
C VAL A 43 -3.71 -6.35 -5.17
N SER A 44 -4.16 -7.53 -4.74
CA SER A 44 -5.00 -8.41 -5.55
C SER A 44 -6.35 -7.76 -5.88
N ILE A 45 -7.02 -7.14 -4.90
CA ILE A 45 -8.27 -6.38 -5.08
C ILE A 45 -8.03 -5.21 -6.03
N ALA A 46 -6.99 -4.42 -5.80
CA ALA A 46 -6.70 -3.25 -6.63
C ALA A 46 -6.42 -3.63 -8.09
N ARG A 47 -5.73 -4.76 -8.36
CA ARG A 47 -5.53 -5.30 -9.70
C ARG A 47 -6.83 -5.79 -10.35
N ARG A 48 -7.64 -6.58 -9.63
CA ARG A 48 -8.94 -7.07 -10.14
C ARG A 48 -9.89 -5.94 -10.51
N ASN A 49 -9.79 -4.80 -9.81
CA ASN A 49 -10.61 -3.61 -10.07
C ASN A 49 -9.92 -2.59 -11.00
N HIS A 50 -8.80 -2.96 -11.65
CA HIS A 50 -8.04 -2.08 -12.55
C HIS A 50 -7.62 -0.72 -11.96
N LEU A 51 -7.40 -0.66 -10.64
CA LEU A 51 -6.90 0.54 -9.94
C LEU A 51 -5.38 0.69 -10.07
N ILE A 52 -4.69 -0.41 -10.37
CA ILE A 52 -3.25 -0.53 -10.57
C ILE A 52 -2.95 -1.63 -11.58
N GLU A 53 -1.74 -1.60 -12.15
CA GLU A 53 -1.18 -2.63 -13.03
C GLU A 53 -0.44 -3.74 -12.24
#